data_AF-A0A7Z7AZT4-F1
#
_entry.id   AF-A0A7Z7AZT4-F1
#
_cell.length_a   1.000
_cell.length_b   1.000
_cell.length_c   1.000
_cell.angle_alpha   90.00
_cell.angle_beta   90.00
_cell.angle_gamma   90.00
#
_symmetry.space_group_name_H-M   'P 1'
#
loop_
_entity.id
_entity.type
_entity.pdbx_description
1 polymer ?
#
loop_
_entity_poly.entity_id
_entity_poly.type
_entity_poly.pdbx_seq_one_letter_code
_entity_poly.pdbx_strand_id
1 'polypeptide(L)'
;MKRNEDIIRENLAKNLSFIDSDLTLAEEEYYLKNKYGSNGFIDILATDSENNYVIIEIKRSNHSSRETLNEILKYAGLLRQNLKIKQSELRIIVVSTEWAELLVPFSEYVRESIYNIEGYKLEVDSNYFPTKIESIEIIPEEWIREFSRNHTCFYYQNGYLVSPTIKKIKSLLPSYGISDFAILVLNPKNDIDPFELHLIIQKYSTDYFTNCLKRICTEKKNNCVNHDEINEILNQSVEFDDEESYLYELESLVLGEFIYGKDAIEYDSLDNSYPEKLMYKLNQNYEVLGIIRNGFFENDQRLNDSTLLYEILGFNGSNQLCYYNYANSKNKAKILEIKKDSLNCLCFNEVWKKHISTIFSRLTKINKFTVSINVFNPDSILESIFACSQNKDSIPAYEIIVENLDVNSIQVYNGFISWTKNNVQLKQIVDIFFEGDAFNIFMQKQFGTIGLLDSKIMKILGLSYETSLTEIKPDTIDIHRLEYNDGDFRIEEMKSSEMFLDFLTYRSDLVRDVIDIYAEYMFIPNYNIQ
;
A
#
# COMPACT_ATOMS: atom_id res chain seq x y z
N MET A 1 -23.91 -8.00 48.36
CA MET A 1 -22.43 -8.02 48.33
C MET A 1 -22.05 -7.18 47.13
N LYS A 2 -21.34 -6.07 47.34
CA LYS A 2 -20.98 -5.12 46.28
C LYS A 2 -20.03 -5.81 45.30
N ARG A 3 -20.22 -5.67 43.98
CA ARG A 3 -19.28 -6.27 43.04
C ARG A 3 -17.97 -5.49 43.14
N ASN A 4 -16.83 -6.18 43.01
CA ASN A 4 -15.53 -5.52 43.14
C ASN A 4 -15.34 -4.42 42.09
N GLU A 5 -15.99 -4.55 40.93
CA GLU A 5 -16.02 -3.53 39.86
C GLU A 5 -16.63 -2.22 40.36
N ASP A 6 -17.78 -2.29 41.06
CA ASP A 6 -18.44 -1.12 41.65
C ASP A 6 -17.52 -0.39 42.65
N ILE A 7 -16.69 -1.13 43.42
CA ILE A 7 -15.75 -0.53 44.38
C ILE A 7 -14.64 0.22 43.64
N ILE A 8 -14.09 -0.38 42.59
CA ILE A 8 -13.06 0.26 41.74
C ILE A 8 -13.64 1.52 41.10
N ARG A 9 -14.85 1.43 40.53
CA ARG A 9 -15.57 2.55 39.92
C ARG A 9 -15.73 3.71 40.88
N GLU A 10 -16.25 3.47 42.08
CA GLU A 10 -16.43 4.52 43.08
C GLU A 10 -15.11 5.14 43.55
N ASN A 11 -14.04 4.36 43.64
CA ASN A 11 -12.73 4.86 44.02
C ASN A 11 -12.12 5.73 42.90
N LEU A 12 -12.26 5.32 41.64
CA LEU A 12 -11.81 6.10 40.49
C LEU A 12 -12.64 7.37 40.30
N ALA A 13 -13.98 7.29 40.40
CA ALA A 13 -14.86 8.45 40.23
C ALA A 13 -14.55 9.57 41.24
N LYS A 14 -14.15 9.22 42.46
CA LYS A 14 -13.71 10.19 43.48
C LYS A 14 -12.36 10.85 43.18
N ASN A 15 -11.55 10.25 42.32
CA ASN A 15 -10.21 10.73 41.99
C ASN A 15 -9.86 10.48 40.51
N LEU A 16 -10.63 11.09 39.59
CA LEU A 16 -10.37 10.94 38.15
C LEU A 16 -9.00 11.49 37.73
N SER A 17 -8.41 12.40 38.51
CA SER A 17 -7.04 12.88 38.32
C SER A 17 -5.98 11.79 38.38
N PHE A 18 -6.35 10.61 38.90
CA PHE A 18 -5.51 9.41 38.85
C PHE A 18 -5.37 8.85 37.42
N ILE A 19 -6.39 9.01 36.58
CA ILE A 19 -6.37 8.64 35.16
C ILE A 19 -5.76 9.79 34.36
N ASP A 20 -6.40 10.96 34.44
CA ASP A 20 -5.98 12.17 33.76
C ASP A 20 -6.46 13.40 34.56
N SER A 21 -5.54 14.34 34.77
CA SER A 21 -5.76 15.54 35.59
C SER A 21 -6.80 16.51 35.02
N ASP A 22 -7.14 16.38 33.74
CA ASP A 22 -8.11 17.23 33.05
C ASP A 22 -9.57 16.78 33.21
N LEU A 23 -9.80 15.60 33.81
CA LEU A 23 -11.12 14.99 33.93
C LEU A 23 -11.91 15.53 35.12
N THR A 24 -13.16 15.92 34.85
CA THR A 24 -14.15 16.30 35.87
C THR A 24 -15.33 15.34 35.85
N LEU A 25 -15.69 14.78 37.00
CA LEU A 25 -16.82 13.84 37.12
C LEU A 25 -18.13 14.54 36.78
N ALA A 26 -18.89 13.96 35.84
CA ALA A 26 -20.27 14.38 35.56
C ALA A 26 -21.26 13.50 36.34
N GLU A 27 -21.17 12.18 36.20
CA GLU A 27 -22.06 11.23 36.88
C GLU A 27 -21.46 9.81 36.91
N GLU A 28 -21.76 9.05 37.96
CA GLU A 28 -21.50 7.59 38.03
C GLU A 28 -22.74 6.82 37.58
N GLU A 29 -22.56 5.66 36.93
CA GLU A 29 -23.67 4.81 36.43
C GLU A 29 -24.68 5.59 35.58
N TYR A 30 -24.17 6.46 34.68
CA TYR A 30 -24.98 7.37 33.89
C TYR A 30 -25.98 6.61 33.00
N TYR A 31 -27.26 6.79 33.26
CA TYR A 31 -28.31 6.06 32.57
C TYR A 31 -28.56 6.57 31.14
N LEU A 32 -28.43 5.66 30.18
CA LEU A 32 -28.69 5.89 28.78
C LEU A 32 -29.96 5.19 28.33
N LYS A 33 -31.03 5.97 28.15
CA LYS A 33 -32.27 5.49 27.55
C LYS A 33 -32.03 5.05 26.10
N ASN A 34 -32.53 3.88 25.74
CA ASN A 34 -32.53 3.37 24.37
C ASN A 34 -33.97 3.21 23.87
N LYS A 35 -34.28 3.78 22.70
CA LYS A 35 -35.61 3.63 22.07
C LYS A 35 -35.77 2.35 21.26
N TYR A 36 -34.67 1.67 20.94
CA TYR A 36 -34.60 0.59 19.95
C TYR A 36 -34.04 -0.73 20.52
N GLY A 37 -33.88 -0.82 21.84
CA GLY A 37 -33.28 -2.01 22.47
C GLY A 37 -33.07 -1.83 23.97
N SER A 38 -32.08 -2.54 24.52
CA SER A 38 -31.73 -2.43 25.93
C SER A 38 -31.09 -1.07 26.23
N ASN A 39 -31.48 -0.47 27.36
CA ASN A 39 -30.84 0.72 27.91
C ASN A 39 -29.37 0.43 28.25
N GLY A 40 -28.56 1.48 28.37
CA GLY A 40 -27.16 1.39 28.80
C GLY A 40 -26.93 2.12 30.12
N PHE A 41 -25.82 1.80 30.77
CA PHE A 41 -25.29 2.53 31.92
C PHE A 41 -23.81 2.72 31.66
N ILE A 42 -23.33 3.96 31.58
CA ILE A 42 -21.89 4.23 31.52
C ILE A 42 -21.37 4.14 32.95
N ASP A 43 -20.28 3.40 33.18
CA ASP A 43 -19.67 3.30 34.51
C ASP A 43 -19.35 4.68 35.09
N ILE A 44 -18.56 5.47 34.37
CA ILE A 44 -18.30 6.87 34.74
C ILE A 44 -18.44 7.76 33.50
N LEU A 45 -19.31 8.77 33.58
CA LEU A 45 -19.35 9.86 32.62
C LEU A 45 -18.61 11.06 33.23
N ALA A 46 -17.67 11.61 32.48
CA ALA A 46 -16.90 12.79 32.84
C ALA A 46 -16.91 13.83 31.71
N THR A 47 -16.31 14.98 31.97
CA THR A 47 -15.96 15.99 30.96
C THR A 47 -14.48 16.32 31.06
N ASP A 48 -13.83 16.57 29.92
CA ASP A 48 -12.44 17.02 29.88
C ASP A 48 -12.32 18.57 29.91
N SER A 49 -11.09 19.07 29.81
CA SER A 49 -10.81 20.52 29.81
C SER A 49 -11.36 21.28 28.60
N GLU A 50 -11.68 20.58 27.51
CA GLU A 50 -12.29 21.13 26.29
C GLU A 50 -13.82 20.99 26.30
N ASN A 51 -14.40 20.50 27.40
CA ASN A 51 -15.82 20.26 27.57
C ASN A 51 -16.38 19.18 26.62
N ASN A 52 -15.55 18.22 26.21
CA ASN A 52 -16.00 16.99 25.56
C ASN A 52 -16.54 16.01 26.62
N TYR A 53 -17.49 15.15 26.22
CA TYR A 53 -17.93 14.06 27.09
C TYR A 53 -16.92 12.91 27.04
N VAL A 54 -16.58 12.39 28.22
CA VAL A 54 -15.64 11.28 28.39
C VAL A 54 -16.38 10.07 28.95
N ILE A 55 -16.48 9.01 28.16
CA ILE A 55 -17.01 7.71 28.58
C ILE A 55 -15.85 6.91 29.17
N ILE A 56 -15.92 6.55 30.45
CA ILE A 56 -14.91 5.70 31.10
C ILE A 56 -15.56 4.37 31.45
N GLU A 57 -15.06 3.30 30.85
CA GLU A 57 -15.53 1.92 31.04
C GLU A 57 -14.51 1.10 31.83
N ILE A 58 -14.94 0.40 32.89
CA ILE A 58 -14.04 -0.26 33.84
C ILE A 58 -14.24 -1.78 33.81
N LYS A 59 -13.15 -2.55 33.64
CA LYS A 59 -13.21 -4.02 33.59
C LYS A 59 -12.19 -4.69 34.49
N ARG A 60 -12.63 -5.70 35.24
CA ARG A 60 -11.78 -6.43 36.20
C ARG A 60 -11.50 -7.90 35.88
N SER A 61 -12.00 -8.43 34.77
CA SER A 61 -11.88 -9.85 34.45
C SER A 61 -11.82 -10.12 32.95
N ASN A 62 -11.13 -11.19 32.56
CA ASN A 62 -11.08 -11.63 31.15
C ASN A 62 -12.47 -11.84 30.54
N HIS A 63 -13.44 -12.36 31.32
CA HIS A 63 -14.79 -12.55 30.79
C HIS A 63 -15.48 -11.21 30.46
N SER A 64 -15.35 -10.21 31.34
CA SER A 64 -15.99 -8.90 31.12
C SER A 64 -15.22 -8.04 30.10
N SER A 65 -13.92 -8.29 29.89
CA SER A 65 -13.14 -7.59 28.86
C SER A 65 -13.59 -7.92 27.43
N ARG A 66 -14.17 -9.12 27.19
CA ARG A 66 -14.69 -9.51 25.87
C ARG A 66 -15.89 -8.68 25.41
N GLU A 67 -16.70 -8.20 26.35
CA GLU A 67 -17.95 -7.47 26.07
C GLU A 67 -17.71 -5.96 25.90
N THR A 68 -16.53 -5.48 26.31
CA THR A 68 -16.21 -4.05 26.48
C THR A 68 -16.40 -3.23 25.21
N LEU A 69 -15.94 -3.75 24.07
CA LEU A 69 -16.07 -3.00 22.80
C LEU A 69 -17.53 -2.82 22.37
N ASN A 70 -18.38 -3.82 22.62
CA ASN A 70 -19.81 -3.71 22.33
C ASN A 70 -20.48 -2.68 23.25
N GLU A 71 -20.06 -2.62 24.51
CA GLU A 71 -20.58 -1.67 25.49
C GLU A 71 -20.19 -0.22 25.15
N ILE A 72 -18.91 0.06 24.90
CA ILE A 72 -18.46 1.42 24.57
C ILE A 72 -19.08 1.92 23.26
N LEU A 73 -19.23 1.04 22.24
CA LEU A 73 -19.90 1.39 20.99
C LEU A 73 -21.38 1.74 21.22
N LYS A 74 -22.06 0.94 22.05
CA LYS A 74 -23.44 1.20 22.45
C LYS A 74 -23.54 2.53 23.20
N TYR A 75 -22.64 2.79 24.15
CA TYR A 75 -22.67 4.00 24.97
C TYR A 75 -22.39 5.25 24.16
N ALA A 76 -21.38 5.24 23.29
CA ALA A 76 -21.10 6.34 22.37
C ALA A 76 -22.31 6.62 21.45
N GLY A 77 -22.96 5.58 20.92
CA GLY A 77 -24.16 5.73 20.10
C GLY A 77 -25.35 6.32 20.87
N LEU A 78 -25.64 5.80 22.07
CA LEU A 78 -26.76 6.24 22.90
C LEU A 78 -26.55 7.64 23.49
N LEU A 79 -25.33 8.00 23.90
CA LEU A 79 -25.03 9.33 24.42
C LEU A 79 -25.27 10.38 23.33
N ARG A 80 -24.81 10.13 22.09
CA ARG A 80 -25.12 10.97 20.92
C ARG A 80 -26.60 11.04 20.65
N GLN A 81 -27.32 9.92 20.76
CA GLN A 81 -28.77 9.91 20.52
C GLN A 81 -29.52 10.77 21.55
N ASN A 82 -29.11 10.69 22.81
CA ASN A 82 -29.78 11.34 23.94
C ASN A 82 -29.41 12.83 24.05
N LEU A 83 -28.14 13.19 23.86
CA LEU A 83 -27.63 14.54 24.06
C LEU A 83 -27.38 15.33 22.75
N LYS A 84 -27.48 14.69 21.59
CA LYS A 84 -27.27 15.31 20.26
C LYS A 84 -25.87 15.88 20.04
N ILE A 85 -24.87 15.32 20.73
CA ILE A 85 -23.45 15.69 20.59
C ILE A 85 -22.82 15.13 19.31
N LYS A 86 -21.78 15.80 18.84
CA LYS A 86 -20.94 15.40 17.70
C LYS A 86 -19.99 14.27 18.09
N GLN A 87 -19.40 13.61 17.09
CA GLN A 87 -18.37 12.58 17.32
C GLN A 87 -17.07 13.18 17.83
N SER A 88 -16.73 14.41 17.41
CA SER A 88 -15.57 15.15 17.89
C SER A 88 -15.70 15.63 19.34
N GLU A 89 -16.90 15.55 19.92
CA GLU A 89 -17.19 15.97 21.31
C GLU A 89 -17.18 14.76 22.27
N LEU A 90 -16.54 13.66 21.85
CA LEU A 90 -16.50 12.39 22.56
C LEU A 90 -15.09 11.83 22.67
N ARG A 91 -14.71 11.53 23.92
CA ARG A 91 -13.52 10.76 24.30
C ARG A 91 -13.98 9.46 24.98
N ILE A 92 -13.25 8.38 24.78
CA ILE A 92 -13.54 7.07 25.36
C ILE A 92 -12.29 6.57 26.06
N ILE A 93 -12.42 6.16 27.31
CA ILE A 93 -11.35 5.61 28.12
C ILE A 93 -11.76 4.21 28.57
N VAL A 94 -10.92 3.22 28.28
CA VAL A 94 -11.10 1.85 28.75
C VAL A 94 -10.06 1.55 29.83
N VAL A 95 -10.51 1.30 31.05
CA VAL A 95 -9.65 0.98 32.18
C VAL A 95 -9.83 -0.49 32.54
N SER A 96 -8.76 -1.28 32.50
CA SER A 96 -8.84 -2.68 32.90
C SER A 96 -7.66 -3.18 33.70
N THR A 97 -7.91 -4.09 34.64
CA THR A 97 -6.85 -4.86 35.31
C THR A 97 -6.29 -5.98 34.44
N GLU A 98 -7.01 -6.40 33.39
CA GLU A 98 -6.69 -7.55 32.53
C GLU A 98 -6.82 -7.20 31.05
N TRP A 99 -5.74 -7.39 30.28
CA TRP A 99 -5.68 -6.97 28.87
C TRP A 99 -5.48 -8.11 27.88
N ALA A 100 -5.23 -9.34 28.34
CA ALA A 100 -4.86 -10.47 27.48
C ALA A 100 -5.88 -10.75 26.35
N GLU A 101 -7.18 -10.58 26.62
CA GLU A 101 -8.26 -10.78 25.64
C GLU A 101 -8.78 -9.47 25.02
N LEU A 102 -8.34 -8.32 25.54
CA LEU A 102 -8.78 -6.99 25.11
C LEU A 102 -7.79 -6.33 24.16
N LEU A 103 -6.48 -6.62 24.29
CA LEU A 103 -5.42 -5.89 23.59
C LEU A 103 -5.58 -5.93 22.07
N VAL A 104 -5.78 -7.12 21.48
CA VAL A 104 -5.97 -7.28 20.03
C VAL A 104 -7.21 -6.53 19.53
N PRO A 105 -8.43 -6.79 20.05
CA PRO A 105 -9.61 -6.11 19.54
C PRO A 105 -9.63 -4.61 19.88
N PHE A 106 -9.04 -4.19 21.00
CA PHE A 106 -8.87 -2.78 21.34
C PHE A 106 -7.94 -2.07 20.36
N SER A 107 -6.78 -2.67 20.04
CA SER A 107 -5.83 -2.10 19.07
C SER A 107 -6.48 -1.91 17.70
N GLU A 108 -7.27 -2.89 17.26
CA GLU A 108 -8.04 -2.79 16.00
C GLU A 108 -9.08 -1.67 16.07
N TYR A 109 -9.81 -1.57 17.18
CA TYR A 109 -10.84 -0.54 17.34
C TYR A 109 -10.24 0.87 17.38
N VAL A 110 -9.10 1.07 18.04
CA VAL A 110 -8.41 2.36 18.09
C VAL A 110 -7.98 2.81 16.68
N ARG A 111 -7.47 1.90 15.84
CA ARG A 111 -7.05 2.23 14.46
C ARG A 111 -8.21 2.66 13.56
N GLU A 112 -9.31 1.92 13.62
CA GLU A 112 -10.44 2.11 12.69
C GLU A 112 -11.46 3.15 13.18
N SER A 113 -11.35 3.57 14.43
CA SER A 113 -12.32 4.48 15.04
C SER A 113 -11.94 5.95 14.81
N ILE A 114 -12.97 6.76 14.61
CA ILE A 114 -12.89 8.22 14.57
C ILE A 114 -12.91 8.86 15.98
N TYR A 115 -13.19 8.08 17.02
CA TYR A 115 -13.26 8.57 18.40
C TYR A 115 -11.86 8.66 18.99
N ASN A 116 -11.63 9.65 19.85
CA ASN A 116 -10.44 9.67 20.70
C ASN A 116 -10.58 8.55 21.76
N ILE A 117 -9.76 7.50 21.65
CA ILE A 117 -9.85 6.31 22.50
C ILE A 117 -8.51 6.07 23.20
N GLU A 118 -8.56 5.89 24.51
CA GLU A 118 -7.42 5.57 25.34
C GLU A 118 -7.65 4.30 26.16
N GLY A 119 -6.56 3.57 26.41
CA GLY A 119 -6.57 2.32 27.16
C GLY A 119 -5.60 2.41 28.32
N TYR A 120 -6.05 1.97 29.49
CA TYR A 120 -5.22 1.96 30.70
C TYR A 120 -5.25 0.62 31.41
N LYS A 121 -4.07 0.11 31.77
CA LYS A 121 -3.90 -0.99 32.70
C LYS A 121 -3.90 -0.48 34.13
N LEU A 122 -4.85 -0.97 34.93
CA LEU A 122 -5.00 -0.59 36.33
C LEU A 122 -4.45 -1.69 37.25
N GLU A 123 -3.61 -1.32 38.20
CA GLU A 123 -3.28 -2.15 39.35
C GLU A 123 -4.07 -1.67 40.56
N VAL A 124 -4.58 -2.62 41.35
CA VAL A 124 -5.35 -2.34 42.57
C VAL A 124 -4.81 -3.13 43.75
N ASP A 125 -4.95 -2.58 44.95
CA ASP A 125 -4.61 -3.29 46.18
C ASP A 125 -5.67 -4.33 46.61
N SER A 126 -5.47 -4.99 47.75
CA SER A 126 -6.41 -5.95 48.32
C SER A 126 -7.78 -5.36 48.69
N ASN A 127 -7.89 -4.03 48.78
CA ASN A 127 -9.11 -3.29 49.07
C ASN A 127 -9.71 -2.64 47.82
N TYR A 128 -9.20 -2.96 46.62
CA TYR A 128 -9.62 -2.41 45.33
C TYR A 128 -9.38 -0.89 45.20
N PHE A 129 -8.38 -0.35 45.89
CA PHE A 129 -7.90 1.00 45.65
C PHE A 129 -6.92 1.01 44.48
N PRO A 130 -7.07 1.94 43.51
CA PRO A 130 -6.08 2.20 42.48
C PRO A 130 -4.69 2.46 43.07
N THR A 131 -3.69 1.69 42.68
CA THR A 131 -2.29 1.86 43.14
C THR A 131 -1.37 2.29 42.01
N LYS A 132 -1.63 1.83 40.78
CA LYS A 132 -0.87 2.20 39.59
C LYS A 132 -1.78 2.21 38.37
N ILE A 133 -1.47 3.09 37.43
CA ILE A 133 -2.08 3.10 36.10
C ILE A 133 -0.98 3.21 35.05
N GLU A 134 -1.11 2.45 33.96
CA GLU A 134 -0.18 2.48 32.83
C GLU A 134 -0.99 2.60 31.54
N SER A 135 -0.54 3.45 30.61
CA SER A 135 -1.14 3.52 29.27
C SER A 135 -0.88 2.22 28.52
N ILE A 136 -1.86 1.78 27.74
CA ILE A 136 -1.73 0.64 26.84
C ILE A 136 -1.22 1.12 25.49
N GLU A 137 -0.07 0.59 25.10
CA GLU A 137 0.40 0.66 23.73
C GLU A 137 -0.39 -0.32 22.87
N ILE A 138 -0.96 0.19 21.77
CA ILE A 138 -1.66 -0.65 20.79
C ILE A 138 -0.65 -1.53 20.05
N ILE A 139 -1.10 -2.70 19.61
CA ILE A 139 -0.29 -3.58 18.77
C ILE A 139 -0.07 -2.87 17.42
N PRO A 140 1.20 -2.71 16.96
CA PRO A 140 1.50 -2.09 15.67
C PRO A 140 0.83 -2.83 14.49
N GLU A 141 0.61 -2.10 13.39
CA GLU A 141 -0.02 -2.61 12.17
C GLU A 141 0.95 -3.47 11.34
N GLU A 142 1.54 -4.52 11.93
CA GLU A 142 2.50 -5.41 11.26
C GLU A 142 1.82 -6.60 10.53
N TRP A 143 0.49 -6.60 10.45
CA TRP A 143 -0.28 -7.76 9.96
C TRP A 143 -0.84 -7.61 8.54
N ILE A 144 -0.43 -6.56 7.83
CA ILE A 144 -0.84 -6.37 6.43
C ILE A 144 -0.01 -7.31 5.57
N ARG A 145 -0.68 -8.13 4.76
CA ARG A 145 -0.02 -8.93 3.72
C ARG A 145 0.39 -8.01 2.57
N GLU A 146 1.68 -7.85 2.37
CA GLU A 146 2.26 -7.07 1.29
C GLU A 146 3.64 -7.63 0.96
N PHE A 147 3.96 -7.82 -0.32
CA PHE A 147 5.30 -8.21 -0.71
C PHE A 147 6.22 -6.99 -0.78
N SER A 148 7.47 -7.14 -0.34
CA SER A 148 8.49 -6.13 -0.60
C SER A 148 8.68 -5.96 -2.09
N ARG A 149 8.95 -4.73 -2.53
CA ARG A 149 9.35 -4.43 -3.91
C ARG A 149 10.78 -4.88 -4.21
N ASN A 150 11.60 -5.12 -3.17
CA ASN A 150 12.97 -5.59 -3.34
C ASN A 150 12.97 -7.11 -3.50
N HIS A 151 13.10 -7.58 -4.74
CA HIS A 151 13.17 -9.00 -5.04
C HIS A 151 14.62 -9.42 -5.31
N THR A 152 14.98 -10.63 -4.90
CA THR A 152 16.31 -11.21 -5.17
C THR A 152 16.23 -12.32 -6.21
N CYS A 153 17.01 -12.21 -7.29
CA CYS A 153 17.10 -13.21 -8.35
C CYS A 153 18.38 -14.02 -8.24
N PHE A 154 18.28 -15.33 -8.10
CA PHE A 154 19.40 -16.26 -8.21
C PHE A 154 19.35 -16.99 -9.55
N TYR A 155 20.43 -16.94 -10.32
CA TYR A 155 20.51 -17.63 -11.61
C TYR A 155 21.35 -18.90 -11.54
N TYR A 156 20.96 -19.88 -12.35
CA TYR A 156 21.60 -21.19 -12.46
C TYR A 156 21.68 -21.62 -13.92
N GLN A 157 22.89 -21.81 -14.42
CA GLN A 157 23.17 -22.42 -15.72
C GLN A 157 22.70 -23.87 -15.76
N ASN A 158 22.59 -24.52 -14.60
CA ASN A 158 22.13 -25.89 -14.49
C ASN A 158 21.06 -26.08 -13.41
N GLY A 159 19.89 -26.59 -13.83
CA GLY A 159 18.73 -26.76 -12.97
C GLY A 159 18.90 -27.70 -11.77
N TYR A 160 19.98 -28.49 -11.66
CA TYR A 160 20.16 -29.40 -10.51
C TYR A 160 20.35 -28.66 -9.17
N LEU A 161 20.83 -27.41 -9.19
CA LEU A 161 21.04 -26.59 -7.99
C LEU A 161 19.74 -25.96 -7.46
N VAL A 162 18.72 -25.83 -8.30
CA VAL A 162 17.45 -25.17 -7.97
C VAL A 162 16.78 -25.81 -6.76
N SER A 163 16.60 -27.14 -6.77
CA SER A 163 15.91 -27.86 -5.69
C SER A 163 16.67 -27.85 -4.35
N PRO A 164 17.99 -28.11 -4.29
CA PRO A 164 18.79 -27.90 -3.09
C PRO A 164 18.71 -26.48 -2.54
N THR A 165 18.80 -25.45 -3.40
CA THR A 165 18.74 -24.05 -2.96
C THR A 165 17.40 -23.70 -2.34
N ILE A 166 16.27 -24.11 -2.93
CA ILE A 166 14.94 -23.91 -2.33
C ILE A 166 14.88 -24.47 -0.90
N LYS A 167 15.39 -25.69 -0.68
CA LYS A 167 15.43 -26.30 0.66
C LYS A 167 16.31 -25.50 1.63
N LYS A 168 17.46 -25.02 1.15
CA LYS A 168 18.37 -24.19 1.94
C LYS A 168 17.70 -22.88 2.35
N ILE A 169 17.07 -22.16 1.41
CA ILE A 169 16.31 -20.93 1.69
C ILE A 169 15.23 -21.20 2.75
N LYS A 170 14.40 -22.24 2.58
CA LYS A 170 13.35 -22.63 3.55
C LYS A 170 13.87 -22.88 4.96
N SER A 171 15.06 -23.45 5.08
CA SER A 171 15.66 -23.72 6.39
C SER A 171 16.39 -22.52 7.01
N LEU A 172 17.03 -21.69 6.18
CA LEU A 172 18.00 -20.70 6.63
C LEU A 172 17.38 -19.32 6.83
N LEU A 173 16.56 -18.85 5.88
CA LEU A 173 16.00 -17.49 5.90
C LEU A 173 15.19 -17.18 7.18
N PRO A 174 14.40 -18.12 7.76
CA PRO A 174 13.73 -17.91 9.04
C PRO A 174 14.68 -17.62 10.22
N SER A 175 15.91 -18.14 10.19
CA SER A 175 16.91 -17.84 11.25
C SER A 175 17.38 -16.38 11.25
N TYR A 176 17.18 -15.66 10.12
CA TYR A 176 17.43 -14.23 10.01
C TYR A 176 16.22 -13.39 10.41
N GLY A 177 15.07 -14.03 10.71
CA GLY A 177 13.81 -13.39 11.10
C GLY A 177 12.76 -13.50 10.01
N ILE A 178 13.18 -13.64 8.76
CA ILE A 178 12.28 -13.63 7.61
C ILE A 178 11.65 -15.01 7.42
N SER A 179 10.44 -15.16 7.94
CA SER A 179 9.70 -16.43 7.87
C SER A 179 8.66 -16.45 6.75
N ASP A 180 8.16 -15.28 6.33
CA ASP A 180 7.09 -15.18 5.35
C ASP A 180 7.66 -14.72 4.01
N PHE A 181 7.70 -15.63 3.04
CA PHE A 181 8.23 -15.36 1.72
C PHE A 181 7.66 -16.34 0.68
N ALA A 182 7.83 -15.98 -0.58
CA ALA A 182 7.56 -16.81 -1.75
C ALA A 182 8.82 -16.93 -2.62
N ILE A 183 8.96 -18.07 -3.30
CA ILE A 183 9.99 -18.29 -4.30
C ILE A 183 9.30 -18.67 -5.61
N LEU A 184 9.42 -17.83 -6.63
CA LEU A 184 9.04 -18.20 -7.99
C LEU A 184 10.16 -19.05 -8.60
N VAL A 185 9.78 -20.20 -9.13
CA VAL A 185 10.68 -21.04 -9.92
C VAL A 185 10.44 -20.72 -11.39
N LEU A 186 11.39 -20.04 -12.02
CA LEU A 186 11.27 -19.57 -13.39
C LEU A 186 12.12 -20.44 -14.32
N ASN A 187 11.49 -20.85 -15.42
CA ASN A 187 12.15 -21.59 -16.49
C ASN A 187 12.32 -20.67 -17.71
N PRO A 188 13.52 -20.62 -18.31
CA PRO A 188 13.72 -19.90 -19.54
C PRO A 188 12.93 -20.55 -20.69
N LYS A 189 12.35 -19.72 -21.56
CA LYS A 189 11.66 -20.13 -22.79
C LYS A 189 12.64 -20.48 -23.93
N ASN A 190 13.92 -20.17 -23.75
CA ASN A 190 15.00 -20.47 -24.68
C ASN A 190 16.11 -21.24 -23.96
N ASP A 191 16.98 -21.92 -24.71
CA ASP A 191 18.05 -22.75 -24.14
C ASP A 191 19.30 -21.95 -23.69
N ILE A 192 19.29 -20.63 -23.84
CA ILE A 192 20.45 -19.75 -23.60
C ILE A 192 20.35 -19.10 -22.22
N ASP A 193 19.15 -18.68 -21.85
CA ASP A 193 18.89 -18.05 -20.56
C ASP A 193 19.01 -19.09 -19.43
N PRO A 194 19.55 -18.71 -18.25
CA PRO A 194 19.67 -19.61 -17.11
C PRO A 194 18.32 -19.86 -16.42
N PHE A 195 18.22 -20.92 -15.61
CA PHE A 195 17.13 -21.07 -14.65
C PHE A 195 17.19 -19.97 -13.60
N GLU A 196 16.04 -19.50 -13.13
CA GLU A 196 15.97 -18.41 -12.14
C GLU A 196 15.11 -18.81 -10.93
N LEU A 197 15.63 -18.54 -9.73
CA LEU A 197 14.83 -18.48 -8.51
C LEU A 197 14.62 -17.02 -8.13
N HIS A 198 13.37 -16.60 -8.09
CA HIS A 198 12.98 -15.25 -7.67
C HIS A 198 12.50 -15.32 -6.23
N LEU A 199 13.27 -14.81 -5.28
CA LEU A 199 12.89 -14.72 -3.87
C LEU A 199 12.19 -13.38 -3.62
N ILE A 200 11.00 -13.45 -3.03
CA ILE A 200 10.19 -12.30 -2.66
C ILE A 200 9.75 -12.48 -1.21
N ILE A 201 10.03 -11.49 -0.37
CA ILE A 201 9.72 -11.54 1.06
C ILE A 201 8.49 -10.69 1.38
N GLN A 202 7.80 -10.99 2.47
CA GLN A 202 6.84 -10.08 3.07
C GLN A 202 7.52 -8.75 3.42
N LYS A 203 6.85 -7.63 3.16
CA LYS A 203 7.26 -6.30 3.62
C LYS A 203 7.04 -6.21 5.12
N TYR A 204 8.07 -5.83 5.86
CA TYR A 204 8.00 -5.60 7.31
C TYR A 204 8.33 -4.14 7.63
N SER A 205 8.11 -3.73 8.88
CA SER A 205 8.40 -2.37 9.37
C SER A 205 9.91 -2.11 9.48
N THR A 206 10.30 -0.84 9.53
CA THR A 206 11.67 -0.41 9.82
C THR A 206 12.15 -0.93 11.18
N ASP A 207 11.27 -0.91 12.19
CA ASP A 207 11.54 -1.48 13.52
C ASP A 207 11.80 -2.99 13.47
N TYR A 208 11.04 -3.72 12.66
CA TYR A 208 11.21 -5.16 12.50
C TYR A 208 12.58 -5.52 11.93
N PHE A 209 12.98 -4.90 10.81
CA PHE A 209 14.30 -5.15 10.22
C PHE A 209 15.44 -4.66 11.11
N THR A 210 15.27 -3.52 11.78
CA THR A 210 16.20 -3.02 12.81
C THR A 210 16.44 -4.07 13.90
N ASN A 211 15.38 -4.70 14.40
CA ASN A 211 15.49 -5.76 15.41
C ASN A 211 16.15 -7.04 14.85
N CYS A 212 15.89 -7.38 13.59
CA CYS A 212 16.58 -8.48 12.91
C CYS A 212 18.09 -8.23 12.85
N LEU A 213 18.52 -7.04 12.41
CA LEU A 213 19.93 -6.66 12.34
C LEU A 213 20.60 -6.67 13.72
N LYS A 214 19.97 -6.11 14.76
CA LYS A 214 20.48 -6.15 16.14
C LYS A 214 20.72 -7.58 16.62
N ARG A 215 19.80 -8.50 16.32
CA ARG A 215 19.95 -9.92 16.65
C ARG A 215 21.12 -10.55 15.87
N ILE A 216 21.19 -10.30 14.56
CA ILE A 216 22.28 -10.79 13.70
C ILE A 216 23.64 -10.34 14.25
N CYS A 217 23.82 -9.06 14.57
CA CYS A 217 25.07 -8.55 15.14
C CYS A 217 25.39 -9.16 16.51
N THR A 218 24.37 -9.37 17.36
CA THR A 218 24.56 -9.96 18.70
C THR A 218 25.00 -11.42 18.61
N GLU A 219 24.40 -12.20 17.72
CA GLU A 219 24.65 -13.63 17.58
C GLU A 219 25.90 -13.92 16.76
N LYS A 220 26.21 -13.09 15.76
CA LYS A 220 27.30 -13.35 14.79
C LYS A 220 28.58 -12.54 15.03
N LYS A 221 28.56 -11.51 15.89
CA LYS A 221 29.67 -10.64 16.36
C LYS A 221 30.78 -10.30 15.35
N ASN A 222 31.60 -11.29 14.96
CA ASN A 222 32.80 -11.13 14.11
C ASN A 222 32.67 -11.74 12.69
N ASN A 223 31.53 -12.36 12.34
CA ASN A 223 31.28 -12.99 11.04
C ASN A 223 30.09 -12.34 10.28
N CYS A 224 29.72 -11.12 10.66
CA CYS A 224 28.73 -10.32 9.94
C CYS A 224 29.43 -9.72 8.72
N VAL A 225 28.88 -9.90 7.53
CA VAL A 225 29.47 -9.42 6.27
C VAL A 225 29.52 -7.90 6.24
N ASN A 226 28.45 -7.23 6.69
CA ASN A 226 28.25 -5.79 6.64
C ASN A 226 28.26 -5.15 8.03
N HIS A 227 29.13 -5.61 8.95
CA HIS A 227 29.09 -5.17 10.35
C HIS A 227 29.19 -3.65 10.53
N ASP A 228 30.08 -2.99 9.79
CA ASP A 228 30.33 -1.56 9.90
C ASP A 228 29.12 -0.75 9.39
N GLU A 229 28.59 -1.09 8.20
CA GLU A 229 27.39 -0.46 7.62
C GLU A 229 26.17 -0.63 8.54
N ILE A 230 25.96 -1.83 9.08
CA ILE A 230 24.87 -2.09 10.03
C ILE A 230 25.03 -1.21 11.27
N ASN A 231 26.25 -1.07 11.81
CA ASN A 231 26.49 -0.21 12.96
C ASN A 231 26.26 1.27 12.65
N GLU A 232 26.65 1.76 11.47
CA GLU A 232 26.41 3.15 11.06
C GLU A 232 24.92 3.47 11.00
N ILE A 233 24.14 2.56 10.39
CA ILE A 233 22.68 2.71 10.28
C ILE A 233 22.00 2.62 11.65
N LEU A 234 22.35 1.61 12.46
CA LEU A 234 21.74 1.44 13.79
C LEU A 234 22.06 2.59 14.76
N ASN A 235 23.18 3.28 14.56
CA ASN A 235 23.56 4.48 15.30
C ASN A 235 23.00 5.77 14.69
N GLN A 236 22.11 5.68 13.70
CA GLN A 236 21.51 6.83 13.00
C GLN A 236 22.56 7.81 12.46
N SER A 237 23.70 7.28 12.00
CA SER A 237 24.80 8.08 11.46
C SER A 237 24.65 8.37 9.95
N VAL A 238 23.57 7.87 9.35
CA VAL A 238 23.21 8.05 7.94
C VAL A 238 21.83 8.72 7.86
N GLU A 239 21.73 9.80 7.10
CA GLU A 239 20.46 10.46 6.80
C GLU A 239 19.88 9.88 5.49
N PHE A 240 18.58 9.60 5.50
CA PHE A 240 17.83 9.11 4.35
C PHE A 240 16.79 10.16 3.94
N ASP A 241 16.53 10.26 2.64
CA ASP A 241 15.58 11.24 2.08
C ASP A 241 14.13 10.97 2.52
N ASP A 242 13.78 9.69 2.68
CA ASP A 242 12.46 9.23 3.08
C ASP A 242 12.48 7.86 3.79
N GLU A 243 11.35 7.48 4.39
CA GLU A 243 11.21 6.24 5.17
C GLU A 243 11.29 4.96 4.30
N GLU A 244 10.84 4.99 3.05
CA GLU A 244 10.89 3.84 2.14
C GLU A 244 12.33 3.55 1.71
N SER A 245 13.10 4.61 1.44
CA SER A 245 14.55 4.52 1.18
C SER A 245 15.30 3.90 2.38
N TYR A 246 14.96 4.33 3.60
CA TYR A 246 15.52 3.75 4.81
C TYR A 246 15.14 2.27 5.00
N LEU A 247 13.87 1.95 4.75
CA LEU A 247 13.36 0.58 4.83
C LEU A 247 14.06 -0.36 3.83
N TYR A 248 14.23 0.09 2.58
CA TYR A 248 14.91 -0.66 1.54
C TYR A 248 16.35 -1.01 1.92
N GLU A 249 17.07 -0.08 2.55
CA GLU A 249 18.45 -0.30 3.00
C GLU A 249 18.51 -1.34 4.14
N LEU A 250 17.64 -1.21 5.15
CA LEU A 250 17.55 -2.18 6.25
C LEU A 250 17.24 -3.60 5.73
N GLU A 251 16.30 -3.72 4.81
CA GLU A 251 15.96 -4.98 4.16
C GLU A 251 17.16 -5.57 3.40
N SER A 252 17.83 -4.72 2.60
CA SER A 252 18.99 -5.12 1.79
C SER A 252 20.13 -5.65 2.66
N LEU A 253 20.37 -5.04 3.83
CA LEU A 253 21.38 -5.52 4.78
C LEU A 253 21.02 -6.89 5.38
N VAL A 254 19.76 -7.10 5.77
CA VAL A 254 19.31 -8.41 6.29
C VAL A 254 19.46 -9.50 5.22
N LEU A 255 19.04 -9.20 3.98
CA LEU A 255 19.18 -10.13 2.85
C LEU A 255 20.65 -10.35 2.47
N GLY A 256 21.50 -9.32 2.54
CA GLY A 256 22.93 -9.42 2.30
C GLY A 256 23.61 -10.40 3.27
N GLU A 257 23.28 -10.33 4.55
CA GLU A 257 23.78 -11.28 5.57
C GLU A 257 23.31 -12.72 5.34
N PHE A 258 22.13 -12.89 4.74
CA PHE A 258 21.60 -14.19 4.35
C PHE A 258 22.28 -14.75 3.11
N ILE A 259 22.53 -13.93 2.09
CA ILE A 259 23.09 -14.33 0.80
C ILE A 259 24.60 -14.59 0.92
N TYR A 260 25.34 -13.65 1.54
CA TYR A 260 26.80 -13.64 1.56
C TYR A 260 27.41 -14.12 2.89
N GLY A 261 26.58 -14.40 3.89
CA GLY A 261 27.03 -14.84 5.21
C GLY A 261 27.71 -16.20 5.19
N LYS A 262 28.13 -16.65 6.38
CA LYS A 262 28.86 -17.93 6.55
C LYS A 262 28.17 -19.16 5.92
N ASP A 263 26.84 -19.16 5.90
CA ASP A 263 26.02 -20.23 5.32
C ASP A 263 25.48 -19.88 3.92
N ALA A 264 26.24 -19.09 3.16
CA ALA A 264 25.89 -18.50 1.85
C ALA A 264 25.20 -19.47 0.88
N ILE A 265 24.25 -18.93 0.12
CA ILE A 265 23.56 -19.68 -0.93
C ILE A 265 24.50 -19.89 -2.12
N GLU A 266 24.46 -21.08 -2.73
CA GLU A 266 25.16 -21.36 -3.98
C GLU A 266 24.31 -20.85 -5.16
N TYR A 267 24.90 -20.06 -6.05
CA TYR A 267 24.29 -19.51 -7.27
C TYR A 267 25.39 -19.18 -8.29
N ASP A 268 25.06 -19.09 -9.58
CA ASP A 268 26.03 -18.72 -10.63
C ASP A 268 26.14 -17.20 -10.78
N SER A 269 25.00 -16.50 -10.69
CA SER A 269 24.95 -15.04 -10.62
C SER A 269 23.73 -14.57 -9.84
N LEU A 270 23.77 -13.31 -9.40
CA LEU A 270 22.75 -12.63 -8.61
C LEU A 270 22.33 -11.34 -9.31
N ASP A 271 21.06 -10.97 -9.19
CA ASP A 271 20.54 -9.70 -9.65
C ASP A 271 19.42 -9.22 -8.72
N ASN A 272 19.25 -7.90 -8.63
CA ASN A 272 18.13 -7.30 -7.93
C ASN A 272 16.97 -7.13 -8.92
N SER A 273 15.76 -7.36 -8.44
CA SER A 273 14.55 -7.24 -9.23
C SER A 273 13.45 -6.57 -8.44
N TYR A 274 12.37 -6.28 -9.13
CA TYR A 274 11.18 -5.60 -8.63
C TYR A 274 9.99 -6.01 -9.52
N PRO A 275 8.75 -5.73 -9.10
CA PRO A 275 7.55 -6.21 -9.80
C PRO A 275 7.53 -5.95 -11.31
N GLU A 276 7.94 -4.75 -11.74
CA GLU A 276 7.94 -4.34 -13.14
C GLU A 276 9.00 -5.09 -13.97
N LYS A 277 10.21 -5.30 -13.42
CA LYS A 277 11.27 -6.07 -14.08
C LYS A 277 10.90 -7.54 -14.21
N LEU A 278 10.24 -8.11 -13.19
CA LEU A 278 9.68 -9.47 -13.26
C LEU A 278 8.59 -9.57 -14.32
N MET A 279 7.65 -8.61 -14.38
CA MET A 279 6.60 -8.57 -15.40
C MET A 279 7.20 -8.59 -16.82
N TYR A 280 8.24 -7.79 -17.05
CA TYR A 280 8.95 -7.78 -18.33
C TYR A 280 9.59 -9.15 -18.64
N LYS A 281 10.28 -9.76 -17.67
CA LYS A 281 10.89 -11.11 -17.83
C LYS A 281 9.86 -12.18 -18.20
N LEU A 282 8.70 -12.20 -17.55
CA LEU A 282 7.65 -13.18 -17.82
C LEU A 282 7.02 -13.01 -19.20
N ASN A 283 6.87 -11.76 -19.65
CA ASN A 283 6.34 -11.48 -20.99
C ASN A 283 7.29 -11.91 -22.09
N GLN A 284 8.61 -11.79 -21.88
CA GLN A 284 9.62 -12.08 -22.90
C GLN A 284 10.18 -13.49 -22.80
N ASN A 285 10.91 -13.79 -21.72
CA ASN A 285 11.91 -14.85 -21.71
C ASN A 285 11.60 -16.00 -20.76
N TYR A 286 10.70 -15.83 -19.78
CA TYR A 286 10.50 -16.83 -18.72
C TYR A 286 9.05 -17.30 -18.59
N GLU A 287 8.88 -18.52 -18.11
CA GLU A 287 7.61 -19.08 -17.64
C GLU A 287 7.71 -19.46 -16.16
N VAL A 288 6.57 -19.39 -15.44
CA VAL A 288 6.51 -19.77 -14.02
C VAL A 288 6.20 -21.27 -13.92
N LEU A 289 7.13 -22.06 -13.38
CA LEU A 289 6.91 -23.48 -13.12
C LEU A 289 6.12 -23.74 -11.85
N GLY A 290 6.22 -22.84 -10.87
CA GLY A 290 5.48 -22.93 -9.61
C GLY A 290 5.93 -21.90 -8.61
N ILE A 291 5.14 -21.78 -7.53
CA ILE A 291 5.39 -20.86 -6.42
C ILE A 291 5.61 -21.66 -5.14
N ILE A 292 6.83 -21.62 -4.60
CA ILE A 292 7.13 -22.19 -3.29
C ILE A 292 6.78 -21.15 -2.24
N ARG A 293 6.07 -21.59 -1.19
CA ARG A 293 5.57 -20.72 -0.12
C ARG A 293 6.18 -21.12 1.20
N ASN A 294 6.31 -20.15 2.11
CA ASN A 294 6.74 -20.35 3.48
C ASN A 294 5.99 -19.38 4.42
N GLY A 295 5.94 -19.71 5.71
CA GLY A 295 5.29 -18.87 6.71
C GLY A 295 3.77 -18.81 6.50
N PHE A 296 3.15 -17.65 6.71
CA PHE A 296 1.70 -17.53 6.57
C PHE A 296 1.22 -17.76 5.12
N PHE A 297 2.06 -17.53 4.10
CA PHE A 297 1.71 -17.80 2.69
C PHE A 297 1.46 -19.30 2.43
N GLU A 298 2.10 -20.18 3.19
CA GLU A 298 1.85 -21.64 3.14
C GLU A 298 0.56 -22.02 3.88
N ASN A 299 0.20 -21.26 4.92
CA ASN A 299 -0.95 -21.56 5.79
C ASN A 299 -2.28 -21.00 5.29
N ASP A 300 -2.28 -19.90 4.50
CA ASP A 300 -3.52 -19.31 3.97
C ASP A 300 -4.07 -20.09 2.78
N GLN A 301 -5.07 -20.93 3.05
CA GLN A 301 -5.73 -21.78 2.05
C GLN A 301 -6.44 -21.00 0.92
N ARG A 302 -6.68 -19.70 1.08
CA ARG A 302 -7.30 -18.86 0.05
C ARG A 302 -6.30 -18.45 -1.04
N LEU A 303 -5.01 -18.45 -0.71
CA LEU A 303 -3.95 -18.07 -1.63
C LEU A 303 -3.70 -19.21 -2.62
N ASN A 304 -3.99 -18.97 -3.89
CA ASN A 304 -3.57 -19.82 -5.00
C ASN A 304 -2.41 -19.15 -5.75
N ASP A 305 -1.74 -19.91 -6.64
CA ASP A 305 -0.58 -19.40 -7.36
C ASP A 305 -0.90 -18.18 -8.23
N SER A 306 -2.10 -18.12 -8.83
CA SER A 306 -2.53 -16.97 -9.63
C SER A 306 -2.70 -15.71 -8.77
N THR A 307 -3.29 -15.82 -7.57
CA THR A 307 -3.42 -14.71 -6.63
C THR A 307 -2.07 -14.25 -6.09
N LEU A 308 -1.17 -15.18 -5.79
CA LEU A 308 0.18 -14.83 -5.34
C LEU A 308 0.99 -14.16 -6.44
N LEU A 309 0.96 -14.70 -7.66
CA LEU A 309 1.64 -14.09 -8.80
C LEU A 309 1.12 -12.67 -9.06
N TYR A 310 -0.19 -12.46 -8.94
CA TYR A 310 -0.80 -11.14 -9.03
C TYR A 310 -0.25 -10.15 -7.98
N GLU A 311 -0.13 -10.57 -6.73
CA GLU A 311 0.42 -9.74 -5.63
C GLU A 311 1.93 -9.52 -5.79
N ILE A 312 2.69 -10.53 -6.23
CA ILE A 312 4.15 -10.43 -6.50
C ILE A 312 4.43 -9.48 -7.67
N LEU A 313 3.57 -9.46 -8.69
CA LEU A 313 3.64 -8.49 -9.79
C LEU A 313 3.16 -7.09 -9.37
N GLY A 314 2.75 -6.92 -8.10
CA GLY A 314 2.37 -5.65 -7.50
C GLY A 314 1.07 -5.08 -8.02
N PHE A 315 0.25 -5.86 -8.73
CA PHE A 315 -1.02 -5.38 -9.30
C PHE A 315 -2.06 -5.04 -8.24
N ASN A 316 -1.80 -5.34 -6.97
CA ASN A 316 -2.60 -4.92 -5.83
C ASN A 316 -2.31 -3.47 -5.37
N GLY A 317 -1.31 -2.77 -5.92
CA GLY A 317 -1.01 -1.39 -5.52
C GLY A 317 0.45 -1.05 -5.39
N SER A 318 1.33 -2.05 -5.29
CA SER A 318 2.76 -1.78 -5.15
C SER A 318 3.41 -1.50 -6.50
N ASN A 319 2.87 -1.97 -7.63
CA ASN A 319 3.40 -1.72 -8.97
C ASN A 319 3.23 -0.24 -9.38
N GLN A 320 4.31 0.36 -9.85
CA GLN A 320 4.42 1.78 -10.18
C GLN A 320 3.95 2.11 -11.60
N LEU A 321 3.80 1.11 -12.48
CA LEU A 321 3.36 1.32 -13.87
C LEU A 321 1.93 0.86 -14.12
N CYS A 322 1.49 -0.18 -13.41
CA CYS A 322 0.24 -0.87 -13.66
C CYS A 322 -0.59 -1.00 -12.39
N TYR A 323 -1.91 -0.87 -12.52
CA TYR A 323 -2.85 -1.22 -11.46
C TYR A 323 -4.10 -1.85 -12.05
N TYR A 324 -4.53 -2.98 -11.51
CA TYR A 324 -5.82 -3.58 -11.84
C TYR A 324 -6.57 -3.87 -10.55
N ASN A 325 -7.90 -3.82 -10.57
CA ASN A 325 -8.69 -4.41 -9.50
C ASN A 325 -10.18 -4.45 -9.82
N TYR A 326 -10.93 -5.12 -8.95
CA TYR A 326 -12.38 -5.17 -9.00
C TYR A 326 -13.00 -5.18 -7.59
N ALA A 327 -14.13 -4.50 -7.43
CA ALA A 327 -14.93 -4.56 -6.21
C ALA A 327 -16.44 -4.44 -6.46
N ASN A 328 -17.20 -4.94 -5.50
CA ASN A 328 -18.64 -4.69 -5.36
C ASN A 328 -18.87 -3.70 -4.22
N SER A 329 -19.88 -2.82 -4.34
CA SER A 329 -20.21 -1.79 -3.34
C SER A 329 -20.55 -2.31 -1.94
N LYS A 330 -20.84 -3.61 -1.81
CA LYS A 330 -20.95 -4.29 -0.50
C LYS A 330 -19.62 -4.36 0.26
N ASN A 331 -18.48 -4.39 -0.43
CA ASN A 331 -17.15 -4.41 0.17
C ASN A 331 -16.52 -3.01 0.16
N LYS A 332 -16.89 -2.20 1.16
CA LYS A 332 -16.40 -0.83 1.29
C LYS A 332 -14.89 -0.75 1.50
N ALA A 333 -14.32 -1.67 2.29
CA ALA A 333 -12.89 -1.73 2.55
C ALA A 333 -12.12 -1.90 1.23
N LYS A 334 -12.55 -2.84 0.38
CA LYS A 334 -11.92 -3.04 -0.94
C LYS A 334 -12.05 -1.82 -1.86
N ILE A 335 -13.16 -1.08 -1.80
CA ILE A 335 -13.31 0.15 -2.61
C ILE A 335 -12.35 1.24 -2.12
N LEU A 336 -12.16 1.37 -0.81
CA LEU A 336 -11.20 2.33 -0.24
C LEU A 336 -9.76 1.94 -0.59
N GLU A 337 -9.43 0.66 -0.49
CA GLU A 337 -8.16 0.08 -0.95
C GLU A 337 -7.93 0.41 -2.43
N ILE A 338 -8.88 0.08 -3.31
CA ILE A 338 -8.78 0.39 -4.74
C ILE A 338 -8.57 1.89 -5.00
N LYS A 339 -9.33 2.74 -4.31
CA LYS A 339 -9.20 4.19 -4.45
C LYS A 339 -7.80 4.66 -4.03
N LYS A 340 -7.24 4.14 -2.94
CA LYS A 340 -5.91 4.50 -2.43
C LYS A 340 -4.83 3.99 -3.39
N ASP A 341 -4.84 2.69 -3.66
CA ASP A 341 -3.74 1.98 -4.28
C ASP A 341 -3.62 2.25 -5.78
N SER A 342 -4.75 2.51 -6.46
CA SER A 342 -4.73 2.91 -7.87
C SER A 342 -3.98 4.23 -8.13
N LEU A 343 -3.81 5.06 -7.09
CA LEU A 343 -3.10 6.34 -7.21
C LEU A 343 -1.58 6.18 -7.14
N ASN A 344 -1.07 5.05 -6.64
CA ASN A 344 0.38 4.83 -6.49
C ASN A 344 1.09 4.82 -7.85
N CYS A 345 0.48 4.18 -8.86
CA CYS A 345 0.99 4.16 -10.24
C CYS A 345 0.80 5.48 -11.01
N LEU A 346 0.34 6.55 -10.33
CA LEU A 346 0.08 7.88 -10.90
C LEU A 346 0.88 8.96 -10.16
N CYS A 347 2.02 8.60 -9.57
CA CYS A 347 2.82 9.49 -8.73
C CYS A 347 3.17 10.80 -9.45
N PHE A 348 3.51 10.73 -10.74
CA PHE A 348 3.85 11.90 -11.56
C PHE A 348 2.72 12.34 -12.51
N ASN A 349 1.63 11.57 -12.61
CA ASN A 349 0.46 11.89 -13.44
C ASN A 349 -0.66 12.55 -12.61
N GLU A 350 -0.42 13.79 -12.20
CA GLU A 350 -1.35 14.57 -11.36
C GLU A 350 -2.71 14.82 -12.01
N VAL A 351 -2.80 14.77 -13.35
CA VAL A 351 -4.08 14.94 -14.07
C VAL A 351 -4.96 13.72 -13.85
N TRP A 352 -4.48 12.52 -14.20
CA TRP A 352 -5.26 11.30 -14.01
C TRP A 352 -5.47 10.95 -12.54
N LYS A 353 -4.52 11.26 -11.66
CA LYS A 353 -4.68 11.12 -10.21
C LYS A 353 -5.89 11.91 -9.69
N LYS A 354 -6.05 13.16 -10.11
CA LYS A 354 -7.23 13.98 -9.80
C LYS A 354 -8.50 13.39 -10.42
N HIS A 355 -8.44 13.00 -11.69
CA HIS A 355 -9.59 12.45 -12.40
C HIS A 355 -10.13 11.18 -11.73
N ILE A 356 -9.26 10.20 -11.46
CA ILE A 356 -9.61 8.94 -10.79
C ILE A 356 -10.14 9.21 -9.37
N SER A 357 -9.50 10.10 -8.62
CA SER A 357 -10.00 10.52 -7.30
C SER A 357 -11.42 11.08 -7.34
N THR A 358 -11.74 11.89 -8.34
CA THR A 358 -13.08 12.46 -8.55
C THR A 358 -14.08 11.40 -8.99
N ILE A 359 -13.70 10.44 -9.84
CA ILE A 359 -14.55 9.29 -10.19
C ILE A 359 -14.95 8.53 -8.92
N PHE A 360 -14.00 8.12 -8.08
CA PHE A 360 -14.30 7.42 -6.84
C PHE A 360 -15.14 8.27 -5.86
N SER A 361 -14.93 9.57 -5.83
CA SER A 361 -15.75 10.48 -5.02
C SER A 361 -17.21 10.51 -5.48
N ARG A 362 -17.47 10.41 -6.80
CA ARG A 362 -18.83 10.28 -7.35
C ARG A 362 -19.50 8.95 -7.00
N LEU A 363 -18.74 7.86 -6.91
CA LEU A 363 -19.26 6.53 -6.54
C LEU A 363 -19.91 6.50 -5.15
N THR A 364 -19.52 7.39 -4.24
CA THR A 364 -20.14 7.51 -2.91
C THR A 364 -21.63 7.85 -2.96
N LYS A 365 -22.11 8.39 -4.09
CA LYS A 365 -23.51 8.74 -4.33
C LYS A 365 -24.34 7.56 -4.87
N ILE A 366 -23.70 6.45 -5.25
CA ILE A 366 -24.34 5.26 -5.80
C ILE A 366 -24.45 4.21 -4.69
N ASN A 367 -25.64 3.62 -4.52
CA ASN A 367 -25.88 2.66 -3.45
C ASN A 367 -25.37 1.25 -3.84
N LYS A 368 -25.76 0.74 -5.01
CA LYS A 368 -25.34 -0.58 -5.50
C LYS A 368 -24.59 -0.48 -6.82
N PHE A 369 -23.32 -0.84 -6.80
CA PHE A 369 -22.50 -0.87 -8.01
C PHE A 369 -21.42 -1.94 -7.96
N THR A 370 -20.89 -2.28 -9.13
CA THR A 370 -19.58 -2.91 -9.27
C THR A 370 -18.63 -1.92 -9.91
N VAL A 371 -17.34 -2.02 -9.58
CA VAL A 371 -16.29 -1.21 -10.18
C VAL A 371 -15.13 -2.12 -10.57
N SER A 372 -14.66 -1.98 -11.80
CA SER A 372 -13.35 -2.49 -12.24
C SER A 372 -12.48 -1.32 -12.65
N ILE A 373 -11.19 -1.41 -12.37
CA ILE A 373 -10.20 -0.42 -12.76
C ILE A 373 -9.01 -1.12 -13.38
N ASN A 374 -8.49 -0.54 -14.45
CA ASN A 374 -7.23 -0.88 -15.07
C ASN A 374 -6.48 0.42 -15.34
N VAL A 375 -5.22 0.51 -14.94
CA VAL A 375 -4.36 1.69 -15.12
C VAL A 375 -3.04 1.20 -15.67
N PHE A 376 -2.58 1.84 -16.74
CA PHE A 376 -1.23 1.70 -17.26
C PHE A 376 -0.64 3.10 -17.48
N ASN A 377 0.38 3.43 -16.72
CA ASN A 377 1.02 4.74 -16.70
C ASN A 377 2.54 4.58 -16.50
N PRO A 378 3.34 4.56 -17.58
CA PRO A 378 4.77 4.35 -17.48
C PRO A 378 5.57 5.59 -17.00
N ASP A 379 4.90 6.67 -16.61
CA ASP A 379 5.49 7.94 -16.12
C ASP A 379 6.50 8.62 -17.07
N SER A 380 6.59 8.18 -18.33
CA SER A 380 7.42 8.77 -19.36
C SER A 380 6.79 8.62 -20.73
N ILE A 381 6.45 9.75 -21.36
CA ILE A 381 5.89 9.80 -22.70
C ILE A 381 6.90 9.36 -23.75
N LEU A 382 8.21 9.62 -23.54
CA LEU A 382 9.27 9.15 -24.44
C LEU A 382 9.37 7.62 -24.41
N GLU A 383 9.28 7.03 -23.22
CA GLU A 383 9.23 5.56 -23.07
C GLU A 383 7.95 4.99 -23.66
N SER A 384 6.82 5.68 -23.49
CA SER A 384 5.54 5.29 -24.08
C SER A 384 5.61 5.25 -25.61
N ILE A 385 6.26 6.25 -26.23
CA ILE A 385 6.50 6.29 -27.68
C ILE A 385 7.34 5.08 -28.12
N PHE A 386 8.43 4.80 -27.41
CA PHE A 386 9.28 3.65 -27.68
C PHE A 386 8.52 2.32 -27.52
N ALA A 387 7.85 2.11 -26.39
CA ALA A 387 7.10 0.89 -26.10
C ALA A 387 5.98 0.65 -27.12
N CYS A 388 5.21 1.69 -27.45
CA CYS A 388 4.14 1.62 -28.46
C CYS A 388 4.65 1.26 -29.87
N SER A 389 5.91 1.58 -30.19
CA SER A 389 6.53 1.18 -31.46
C SER A 389 6.77 -0.33 -31.55
N GLN A 390 6.98 -0.99 -30.40
CA GLN A 390 7.21 -2.43 -30.30
C GLN A 390 5.90 -3.19 -30.10
N ASN A 391 5.03 -2.66 -29.24
CA ASN A 391 3.71 -3.22 -28.94
C ASN A 391 2.67 -2.11 -28.79
N LYS A 392 1.67 -2.10 -29.68
CA LYS A 392 0.61 -1.09 -29.66
C LYS A 392 -0.27 -1.12 -28.41
N ASP A 393 -0.25 -2.20 -27.62
CA ASP A 393 -1.01 -2.30 -26.38
C ASP A 393 -0.33 -1.55 -25.21
N SER A 394 0.88 -1.03 -25.40
CA SER A 394 1.64 -0.23 -24.41
C SER A 394 1.27 1.25 -24.41
N ILE A 395 0.02 1.59 -24.77
CA ILE A 395 -0.47 2.97 -24.74
C ILE A 395 -0.84 3.33 -23.30
N PRO A 396 -0.30 4.43 -22.73
CA PRO A 396 -0.74 4.92 -21.43
C PRO A 396 -2.24 5.19 -21.47
N ALA A 397 -2.97 4.57 -20.55
CA ALA A 397 -4.40 4.70 -20.44
C ALA A 397 -4.87 4.24 -19.06
N TYR A 398 -6.07 4.64 -18.68
CA TYR A 398 -6.82 3.95 -17.66
C TYR A 398 -8.24 3.67 -18.14
N GLU A 399 -8.85 2.63 -17.61
CA GLU A 399 -10.26 2.31 -17.79
C GLU A 399 -10.88 2.06 -16.41
N ILE A 400 -11.97 2.76 -16.10
CA ILE A 400 -12.80 2.47 -14.93
C ILE A 400 -14.21 2.16 -15.43
N ILE A 401 -14.64 0.92 -15.23
CA ILE A 401 -16.00 0.48 -15.56
C ILE A 401 -16.80 0.43 -14.27
N VAL A 402 -17.91 1.17 -14.24
CA VAL A 402 -18.84 1.24 -13.14
C VAL A 402 -20.19 0.72 -13.62
N GLU A 403 -20.61 -0.42 -13.10
CA GLU A 403 -21.93 -0.96 -13.35
C GLU A 403 -22.87 -0.53 -12.22
N ASN A 404 -23.82 0.35 -12.50
CA ASN A 404 -24.84 0.76 -11.54
C ASN A 404 -25.99 -0.25 -11.56
N LEU A 405 -26.06 -1.05 -10.49
CA LEU A 405 -27.02 -2.13 -10.34
C LEU A 405 -28.43 -1.64 -9.98
N ASP A 406 -28.57 -0.39 -9.53
CA ASP A 406 -29.87 0.18 -9.16
C ASP A 406 -30.66 0.62 -10.40
N VAL A 407 -29.98 1.11 -11.45
CA VAL A 407 -30.63 1.63 -12.69
C VAL A 407 -30.23 0.87 -13.95
N ASN A 408 -29.45 -0.22 -13.82
CA ASN A 408 -28.97 -1.06 -14.91
C ASN A 408 -28.28 -0.25 -16.03
N SER A 409 -27.30 0.57 -15.63
CA SER A 409 -26.49 1.38 -16.54
C SER A 409 -25.01 1.13 -16.30
N ILE A 410 -24.20 1.24 -17.36
CA ILE A 410 -22.74 1.13 -17.27
C ILE A 410 -22.13 2.48 -17.60
N GLN A 411 -21.18 2.92 -16.78
CA GLN A 411 -20.35 4.08 -17.05
C GLN A 411 -18.91 3.60 -17.26
N VAL A 412 -18.33 3.94 -18.40
CA VAL A 412 -16.93 3.62 -18.72
C VAL A 412 -16.16 4.93 -18.77
N TYR A 413 -15.23 5.11 -17.84
CA TYR A 413 -14.29 6.24 -17.85
C TYR A 413 -12.98 5.79 -18.47
N ASN A 414 -12.60 6.45 -19.56
CA ASN A 414 -11.36 6.14 -20.27
C ASN A 414 -10.39 7.32 -20.19
N GLY A 415 -9.23 7.09 -19.59
CA GLY A 415 -8.09 8.00 -19.67
C GLY A 415 -7.35 7.80 -20.98
N PHE A 416 -7.07 8.90 -21.69
CA PHE A 416 -6.32 8.87 -22.95
C PHE A 416 -5.42 10.09 -23.09
N ILE A 417 -4.52 10.06 -24.06
CA ILE A 417 -3.66 11.19 -24.42
C ILE A 417 -4.17 11.81 -25.72
N SER A 418 -4.42 13.11 -25.69
CA SER A 418 -4.80 13.92 -26.86
C SER A 418 -3.59 14.63 -27.46
N TRP A 419 -3.66 15.01 -28.74
CA TRP A 419 -2.61 15.72 -29.44
C TRP A 419 -3.12 16.99 -30.15
N THR A 420 -2.43 18.11 -29.95
CA THR A 420 -2.74 19.42 -30.55
C THR A 420 -1.98 19.71 -31.86
N LYS A 421 -1.37 18.70 -32.48
CA LYS A 421 -0.59 18.83 -33.72
C LYS A 421 0.69 19.68 -33.63
N ASN A 422 1.23 19.86 -32.42
CA ASN A 422 2.53 20.54 -32.28
C ASN A 422 3.64 19.74 -32.98
N ASN A 423 4.51 20.45 -33.69
CA ASN A 423 5.63 19.88 -34.41
C ASN A 423 6.95 20.32 -33.78
N VAL A 424 7.49 19.47 -32.92
CA VAL A 424 8.74 19.68 -32.18
C VAL A 424 9.67 18.49 -32.43
N GLN A 425 10.95 18.75 -32.68
CA GLN A 425 11.97 17.72 -32.89
C GLN A 425 12.50 17.17 -31.56
N LEU A 426 12.92 15.90 -31.53
CA LEU A 426 13.47 15.29 -30.32
C LEU A 426 14.71 16.03 -29.80
N LYS A 427 15.57 16.51 -30.69
CA LYS A 427 16.73 17.33 -30.32
C LYS A 427 16.37 18.52 -29.43
N GLN A 428 15.26 19.20 -29.70
CA GLN A 428 14.83 20.34 -28.88
C GLN A 428 14.45 19.91 -27.46
N ILE A 429 13.86 18.72 -27.31
CA ILE A 429 13.53 18.14 -26.00
C ILE A 429 14.81 17.81 -25.25
N VAL A 430 15.78 17.20 -25.93
CA VAL A 430 17.11 16.88 -25.39
C VAL A 430 17.86 18.14 -24.94
N ASP A 431 17.88 19.19 -25.77
CA ASP A 431 18.54 20.45 -25.46
C ASP A 431 17.89 21.17 -24.25
N ILE A 432 16.56 21.09 -24.11
CA ILE A 432 15.81 21.80 -23.04
C ILE A 432 15.87 21.07 -21.70
N PHE A 433 15.69 19.74 -21.70
CA PHE A 433 15.48 18.96 -20.48
C PHE A 433 16.64 18.04 -20.10
N PHE A 434 17.55 17.79 -21.03
CA PHE A 434 18.60 16.77 -20.87
C PHE A 434 20.00 17.32 -21.20
N GLU A 435 20.18 18.64 -21.09
CA GLU A 435 21.47 19.33 -21.27
C GLU A 435 22.13 19.09 -22.63
N GLY A 436 21.35 18.74 -23.65
CA GLY A 436 21.86 18.42 -24.99
C GLY A 436 22.43 17.00 -25.14
N ASP A 437 22.38 16.17 -24.09
CA ASP A 437 22.85 14.79 -24.11
C ASP A 437 21.68 13.80 -23.93
N ALA A 438 21.46 12.95 -24.95
CA ALA A 438 20.41 11.94 -24.93
C ALA A 438 20.61 10.89 -23.82
N PHE A 439 21.86 10.63 -23.41
CA PHE A 439 22.16 9.69 -22.33
C PHE A 439 21.52 10.12 -21.00
N ASN A 440 21.34 11.43 -20.79
CA ASN A 440 20.70 11.96 -19.59
C ASN A 440 19.23 11.52 -19.45
N ILE A 441 18.55 11.10 -20.51
CA ILE A 441 17.21 10.48 -20.41
C ILE A 441 17.28 9.22 -19.52
N PHE A 442 18.30 8.39 -19.72
CA PHE A 442 18.51 7.15 -18.99
C PHE A 442 19.04 7.40 -17.58
N MET A 443 19.87 8.44 -17.38
CA MET A 443 20.28 8.86 -16.04
C MET A 443 19.08 9.31 -15.20
N GLN A 444 18.19 10.14 -15.75
CA GLN A 444 16.97 10.57 -15.05
C GLN A 444 16.03 9.39 -14.77
N LYS A 445 15.99 8.38 -15.66
CA LYS A 445 15.25 7.14 -15.40
C LYS A 445 15.88 6.33 -14.26
N GLN A 446 17.21 6.18 -14.25
CA GLN A 446 17.93 5.44 -13.22
C GLN A 446 17.73 6.05 -11.83
N PHE A 447 17.63 7.38 -11.74
CA PHE A 447 17.34 8.08 -10.49
C PHE A 447 15.85 8.25 -10.18
N GLY A 448 14.93 7.70 -10.99
CA GLY A 448 13.49 7.81 -10.78
C GLY A 448 12.91 9.22 -10.96
N THR A 449 13.66 10.15 -11.54
CA THR A 449 13.28 11.57 -11.68
C THR A 449 12.65 11.90 -13.02
N ILE A 450 12.64 10.98 -13.99
CA ILE A 450 12.11 11.20 -15.34
C ILE A 450 10.63 11.66 -15.33
N GLY A 451 9.81 11.12 -14.42
CA GLY A 451 8.39 11.48 -14.31
C GLY A 451 8.16 12.95 -13.95
N LEU A 452 9.10 13.59 -13.24
CA LEU A 452 9.04 15.03 -12.93
C LEU A 452 9.12 15.91 -14.20
N LEU A 453 9.64 15.36 -15.29
CA LEU A 453 9.79 16.04 -16.58
C LEU A 453 8.64 15.73 -17.53
N ASP A 454 7.91 14.64 -17.32
CA ASP A 454 6.94 14.09 -18.28
C ASP A 454 5.90 15.12 -18.71
N SER A 455 5.19 15.73 -17.75
CA SER A 455 4.18 16.76 -18.03
C SER A 455 4.72 17.97 -18.80
N LYS A 456 6.00 18.32 -18.60
CA LYS A 456 6.66 19.42 -19.32
C LYS A 456 7.01 19.01 -20.75
N ILE A 457 7.51 17.79 -20.94
CA ILE A 457 7.82 17.22 -22.26
C ILE A 457 6.53 17.09 -23.09
N MET A 458 5.48 16.51 -22.50
CA MET A 458 4.17 16.39 -23.14
C MET A 458 3.63 17.74 -23.62
N LYS A 459 3.71 18.78 -22.78
CA LYS A 459 3.27 20.13 -23.14
C LYS A 459 3.99 20.67 -24.38
N ILE A 460 5.31 20.45 -24.50
CA ILE A 460 6.07 20.86 -25.69
C ILE A 460 5.62 20.06 -26.93
N LEU A 461 5.42 18.75 -26.77
CA LEU A 461 4.91 17.86 -27.82
C LEU A 461 3.46 18.14 -28.23
N GLY A 462 2.74 19.00 -27.48
CA GLY A 462 1.32 19.25 -27.68
C GLY A 462 0.46 18.07 -27.24
N LEU A 463 0.92 17.29 -26.27
CA LEU A 463 0.23 16.15 -25.71
C LEU A 463 -0.37 16.53 -24.36
N SER A 464 -1.55 15.97 -24.05
CA SER A 464 -2.19 16.16 -22.74
C SER A 464 -2.98 14.93 -22.31
N TYR A 465 -2.91 14.61 -21.02
CA TYR A 465 -3.76 13.60 -20.39
C TYR A 465 -5.20 14.09 -20.27
N GLU A 466 -6.15 13.25 -20.67
CA GLU A 466 -7.58 13.56 -20.70
C GLU A 466 -8.42 12.36 -20.28
N THR A 467 -9.72 12.59 -20.09
CA THR A 467 -10.70 11.54 -19.76
C THR A 467 -11.97 11.71 -20.58
N SER A 468 -12.49 10.59 -21.09
CA SER A 468 -13.85 10.50 -21.64
C SER A 468 -14.76 9.66 -20.75
N LEU A 469 -16.06 9.88 -20.85
CA LEU A 469 -17.11 9.08 -20.23
C LEU A 469 -18.01 8.52 -21.33
N THR A 470 -18.14 7.21 -21.37
CA THR A 470 -19.18 6.52 -22.14
C THR A 470 -20.27 6.05 -21.18
N GLU A 471 -21.49 6.56 -21.34
CA GLU A 471 -22.66 6.10 -20.60
C GLU A 471 -23.46 5.13 -21.48
N ILE A 472 -23.60 3.89 -21.02
CA ILE A 472 -24.38 2.84 -21.67
C ILE A 472 -25.64 2.63 -20.86
N LYS A 473 -26.79 2.97 -21.46
CA LYS A 473 -28.14 2.74 -20.94
C LYS A 473 -28.84 1.73 -21.86
N PRO A 474 -29.96 1.11 -21.45
CA PRO A 474 -30.63 0.08 -22.26
C PRO A 474 -30.90 0.48 -23.72
N ASP A 475 -31.20 1.77 -23.97
CA ASP A 475 -31.59 2.27 -25.28
C ASP A 475 -30.62 3.30 -25.89
N THR A 476 -29.60 3.75 -25.14
CA THR A 476 -28.68 4.81 -25.60
C THR A 476 -27.23 4.54 -25.21
N ILE A 477 -26.31 4.98 -26.07
CA ILE A 477 -24.88 5.05 -25.78
C ILE A 477 -24.47 6.50 -26.01
N ASP A 478 -24.11 7.19 -24.93
CA ASP A 478 -23.70 8.59 -24.95
C ASP A 478 -22.20 8.67 -24.66
N ILE A 479 -21.44 9.43 -25.46
CA ILE A 479 -19.99 9.59 -25.29
C ILE A 479 -19.67 11.07 -25.06
N HIS A 480 -18.95 11.33 -23.98
CA HIS A 480 -18.62 12.67 -23.53
C HIS A 480 -17.14 12.82 -23.25
N ARG A 481 -16.63 14.04 -23.43
CA ARG A 481 -15.34 14.43 -22.88
C ARG A 481 -15.56 15.02 -21.49
N LEU A 482 -14.67 14.72 -20.55
CA LEU A 482 -14.74 15.27 -19.20
C LEU A 482 -13.72 16.40 -19.05
N GLU A 483 -14.20 17.61 -18.82
CA GLU A 483 -13.36 18.73 -18.42
C GLU A 483 -13.32 18.82 -16.90
N TYR A 484 -12.12 18.75 -16.32
CA TYR A 484 -11.95 18.89 -14.87
C TYR A 484 -11.89 20.37 -14.48
N ASN A 485 -12.81 20.81 -13.61
CA ASN A 485 -12.87 22.19 -13.12
C ASN A 485 -13.32 22.23 -11.65
N ASP A 486 -12.62 23.00 -10.82
CA ASP A 486 -12.95 23.23 -9.40
C ASP A 486 -13.26 21.95 -8.58
N GLY A 487 -12.55 20.85 -8.83
CA GLY A 487 -12.68 19.61 -8.06
C GLY A 487 -13.68 18.59 -8.61
N ASP A 488 -14.39 18.90 -9.71
CA ASP A 488 -15.36 17.99 -10.32
C ASP A 488 -15.30 18.03 -11.86
N PHE A 489 -15.95 17.07 -12.53
CA PHE A 489 -16.03 17.07 -13.99
C PHE A 489 -17.25 17.83 -14.51
N ARG A 490 -17.02 18.65 -15.53
CA ARG A 490 -18.04 19.13 -16.46
C ARG A 490 -18.10 18.19 -17.68
N ILE A 491 -19.31 17.88 -18.10
CA ILE A 491 -19.57 17.05 -19.27
C ILE A 491 -19.56 17.95 -20.49
N GLU A 492 -18.66 17.67 -21.42
CA GLU A 492 -18.52 18.34 -22.71
C GLU A 492 -18.87 17.37 -23.84
N GLU A 493 -19.34 17.94 -24.96
CA GLU A 493 -19.53 17.16 -26.19
C GLU A 493 -18.17 16.73 -26.73
N MET A 494 -18.04 15.45 -27.13
CA MET A 494 -16.79 14.94 -27.67
C MET A 494 -16.54 15.53 -29.06
N LYS A 495 -15.66 16.53 -29.13
CA LYS A 495 -15.14 17.06 -30.39
C LYS A 495 -14.06 16.10 -30.93
N SER A 496 -13.94 16.01 -32.26
CA SER A 496 -12.83 15.31 -32.89
C SER A 496 -11.50 15.87 -32.39
N SER A 497 -10.75 15.06 -31.65
CA SER A 497 -9.36 15.33 -31.26
C SER A 497 -8.49 14.26 -31.88
N GLU A 498 -7.26 14.64 -32.26
CA GLU A 498 -6.26 13.64 -32.61
C GLU A 498 -5.81 12.94 -31.33
N MET A 499 -5.67 11.64 -31.42
CA MET A 499 -5.25 10.78 -30.33
C MET A 499 -3.74 10.54 -30.37
N PHE A 500 -3.22 9.93 -29.33
CA PHE A 500 -1.81 9.54 -29.28
C PHE A 500 -1.39 8.60 -30.42
N LEU A 501 -2.29 7.72 -30.88
CA LEU A 501 -2.03 6.90 -32.07
C LEU A 501 -1.84 7.74 -33.34
N ASP A 502 -2.58 8.83 -33.48
CA ASP A 502 -2.40 9.78 -34.58
C ASP A 502 -1.03 10.46 -34.45
N PHE A 503 -0.64 10.88 -33.24
CA PHE A 503 0.71 11.42 -32.99
C PHE A 503 1.80 10.44 -33.44
N LEU A 504 1.73 9.16 -33.03
CA LEU A 504 2.73 8.15 -33.42
C LEU A 504 2.79 7.94 -34.94
N THR A 505 1.67 8.10 -35.63
CA THR A 505 1.59 7.93 -37.08
C THR A 505 2.13 9.16 -37.82
N TYR A 506 1.69 10.37 -37.43
CA TYR A 506 2.05 11.61 -38.12
C TYR A 506 3.42 12.17 -37.73
N ARG A 507 3.94 11.81 -36.55
CA ARG A 507 5.28 12.18 -36.06
C ARG A 507 6.28 11.03 -36.16
N SER A 508 6.23 10.30 -37.27
CA SER A 508 7.14 9.17 -37.55
C SER A 508 8.63 9.57 -37.52
N ASP A 509 8.95 10.84 -37.79
CA ASP A 509 10.27 11.43 -37.61
C ASP A 509 10.73 11.34 -36.14
N LEU A 510 9.94 11.88 -35.22
CA LEU A 510 10.26 11.88 -33.80
C LEU A 510 10.23 10.47 -33.21
N VAL A 511 9.26 9.65 -33.60
CA VAL A 511 9.16 8.26 -33.15
C VAL A 511 10.42 7.48 -33.51
N ARG A 512 10.94 7.67 -34.73
CA ARG A 512 12.19 7.05 -35.16
C ARG A 512 13.38 7.54 -34.34
N ASP A 513 13.50 8.84 -34.12
CA ASP A 513 14.59 9.41 -33.30
C ASP A 513 14.56 8.83 -31.87
N VAL A 514 13.37 8.65 -31.29
CA VAL A 514 13.20 8.03 -29.97
C VAL A 514 13.64 6.56 -30.00
N ILE A 515 13.23 5.80 -31.01
CA ILE A 515 13.64 4.40 -31.18
C ILE A 515 15.16 4.28 -31.30
N ASP A 516 15.79 5.14 -32.10
CA ASP A 516 17.23 5.09 -32.32
C ASP A 516 18.00 5.36 -31.01
N ILE A 517 17.58 6.34 -30.20
CA ILE A 517 18.17 6.61 -28.87
C ILE A 517 17.96 5.42 -27.92
N TYR A 518 16.75 4.86 -27.84
CA TYR A 518 16.51 3.71 -26.96
C TYR A 518 17.25 2.46 -27.45
N ALA A 519 17.41 2.25 -28.75
CA ALA A 519 18.23 1.15 -29.26
C ALA A 519 19.73 1.33 -28.94
N GLU A 520 20.22 2.57 -28.93
CA GLU A 520 21.62 2.89 -28.61
C GLU A 520 21.94 2.66 -27.13
N TYR A 521 21.06 3.07 -26.21
CA TYR A 521 21.35 3.12 -24.77
C TYR A 521 20.58 2.11 -23.92
N MET A 522 19.48 1.53 -24.42
CA MET A 522 18.72 0.48 -23.71
C MET A 522 19.34 -0.92 -23.92
N PHE A 523 20.43 -1.02 -24.70
CA PHE A 523 21.33 -2.17 -24.69
C PHE A 523 22.41 -1.97 -23.61
N ILE A 524 22.47 -2.86 -22.61
CA ILE A 524 23.65 -3.53 -22.05
C ILE A 524 23.18 -4.53 -20.96
N PRO A 525 23.71 -5.79 -20.86
CA PRO A 525 24.89 -6.30 -21.53
C PRO A 525 24.63 -7.48 -22.49
N ASN A 526 25.24 -7.38 -23.68
CA ASN A 526 25.85 -8.56 -24.29
C ASN A 526 26.87 -9.14 -23.29
N TYR A 527 26.63 -10.35 -22.80
CA TYR A 527 27.71 -11.18 -22.29
C TYR A 527 28.59 -11.59 -23.48
N ASN A 528 29.52 -10.71 -23.86
CA ASN A 528 30.74 -11.16 -24.53
C ASN A 528 31.57 -11.89 -23.46
N ILE A 529 31.41 -13.21 -23.37
CA ILE A 529 32.42 -14.08 -22.81
C ILE A 529 33.16 -14.67 -24.01
N GLN A 530 34.40 -14.20 -24.19
CA GLN A 530 35.43 -15.03 -24.84
C GLN A 530 35.82 -16.16 -23.89
#